data_AF-A0A2I7M849-F1
#
_entry.id   AF-A0A2I7M849-F1
#
_cell.length_a   1.000
_cell.length_b   1.000
_cell.length_c   1.000
_cell.angle_alpha   90.00
_cell.angle_beta   90.00
_cell.angle_gamma   90.00
#
_symmetry.space_group_name_H-M   'P 1'
#
loop_
_entity.id
_entity.type
_entity.pdbx_description
1 polymer ?
#
loop_
_entity_poly.entity_id
_entity_poly.type
_entity_poly.pdbx_seq_one_letter_code
_entity_poly.pdbx_strand_id
1 'polypeptide(L)'
;VELKTVLEIALKNTQDLHVPRPPEYYSCLVRDLEILGWNKVAYVDTGLATIKLKAEDSCGRQHLITLKLNAKYPTEPPDCLVDFPVQFAVSWMPQNSLIDIYNQFLAALESLKEFWDAMDEIDGKT
;
A
#
# COMPACT_ATOMS: atom_id res chain seq x y z
N VAL A 1 -12.44 35.40 9.87
CA VAL A 1 -12.51 34.12 9.12
C VAL A 1 -11.61 33.13 9.82
N GLU A 2 -12.19 32.11 10.45
CA GLU A 2 -11.46 31.15 11.29
C GLU A 2 -10.64 30.20 10.40
N LEU A 3 -9.38 29.96 10.77
CA LEU A 3 -8.46 29.06 10.06
C LEU A 3 -9.05 27.64 9.89
N LYS A 4 -9.88 27.21 10.86
CA LYS A 4 -10.62 25.94 10.80
C LYS A 4 -11.57 25.88 9.59
N THR A 5 -12.30 26.95 9.33
CA THR A 5 -13.26 27.00 8.21
C THR A 5 -12.55 26.93 6.86
N VAL A 6 -11.39 27.58 6.73
CA VAL A 6 -10.58 27.51 5.50
C VAL A 6 -10.01 26.11 5.28
N LEU A 7 -9.54 25.44 6.34
CA LEU A 7 -8.98 24.09 6.25
C LEU A 7 -10.05 23.04 5.91
N GLU A 8 -11.25 23.20 6.48
CA GLU A 8 -12.39 22.31 6.22
C GLU A 8 -12.93 22.48 4.78
N ILE A 9 -12.98 23.71 4.27
CA ILE A 9 -13.34 24.00 2.87
C ILE A 9 -12.28 23.49 1.90
N ALA A 10 -10.99 23.65 2.23
CA ALA A 10 -9.90 23.10 1.42
C ALA A 10 -9.97 21.57 1.38
N LEU A 11 -10.16 20.91 2.53
CA LEU A 11 -10.28 19.45 2.61
C LEU A 11 -11.49 18.92 1.84
N LYS A 12 -12.62 19.65 1.88
CA LYS A 12 -13.84 19.32 1.12
C LYS A 12 -13.63 19.49 -0.40
N ASN A 13 -12.92 20.52 -0.82
CA ASN A 13 -12.56 20.74 -2.23
C ASN A 13 -11.59 19.66 -2.75
N THR A 14 -10.65 19.18 -1.94
CA THR A 14 -9.72 18.12 -2.36
C THR A 14 -10.41 16.77 -2.55
N GLN A 15 -11.50 16.50 -1.82
CA GLN A 15 -12.32 15.30 -2.01
C GLN A 15 -13.09 15.31 -3.33
N ASP A 16 -13.42 16.50 -3.86
CA ASP A 16 -14.15 16.69 -5.12
C ASP A 16 -13.22 16.67 -6.36
N LEU A 17 -11.90 16.78 -6.15
CA LEU A 17 -10.87 16.66 -7.19
C LEU A 17 -10.54 15.18 -7.50
N HIS A 18 -11.54 14.33 -7.67
CA HIS A 18 -11.37 13.11 -8.45
C HIS A 18 -11.31 13.49 -9.93
N VAL A 19 -10.14 14.03 -10.34
CA VAL A 19 -9.78 14.13 -11.76
C VAL A 19 -9.94 12.73 -12.34
N PRO A 20 -10.78 12.54 -13.38
CA PRO A 20 -10.89 11.25 -14.06
C PRO A 20 -9.51 10.86 -14.55
N ARG A 21 -8.88 9.88 -13.89
CA ARG A 21 -7.58 9.38 -14.30
C ARG A 21 -7.75 8.74 -15.68
N PRO A 22 -6.76 8.86 -16.58
CA PRO A 22 -6.87 8.27 -17.90
C PRO A 22 -7.22 6.79 -17.80
N PRO A 23 -8.11 6.23 -18.64
CA PRO A 23 -8.55 4.84 -18.54
C PRO A 23 -7.39 3.82 -18.63
N GLU A 24 -6.30 4.21 -19.29
CA GLU A 24 -5.08 3.42 -19.39
C GLU A 24 -4.41 3.19 -18.02
N TYR A 25 -4.56 4.12 -17.09
CA TYR A 25 -4.07 4.00 -15.71
C TYR A 25 -4.72 2.82 -14.99
N TYR A 26 -6.06 2.76 -15.03
CA TYR A 26 -6.81 1.69 -14.39
C TYR A 26 -6.54 0.35 -15.06
N SER A 27 -6.39 0.35 -16.39
CA SER A 27 -6.03 -0.85 -17.15
C SER A 27 -4.66 -1.39 -16.74
N CYS A 28 -3.68 -0.51 -16.55
CA CYS A 28 -2.34 -0.86 -16.07
C CYS A 28 -2.39 -1.43 -14.64
N LEU A 29 -3.08 -0.77 -13.72
CA LEU A 29 -3.23 -1.25 -12.34
C LEU A 29 -3.94 -2.60 -12.26
N VAL A 30 -5.04 -2.77 -13.00
CA VAL A 30 -5.77 -4.04 -13.03
C VAL A 30 -4.88 -5.15 -13.58
N ARG A 31 -4.08 -4.86 -14.61
CA ARG A 31 -3.10 -5.82 -15.14
C ARG A 31 -2.02 -6.17 -14.11
N ASP A 32 -1.49 -5.17 -13.40
CA ASP A 32 -0.51 -5.38 -12.34
C ASP A 32 -1.10 -6.24 -11.20
N LEU A 33 -2.34 -5.99 -10.81
CA LEU A 33 -3.07 -6.79 -9.81
C LEU A 33 -3.36 -8.21 -10.30
N GLU A 34 -3.64 -8.37 -11.59
CA GLU A 34 -3.84 -9.69 -12.21
C GLU A 34 -2.54 -10.49 -12.21
N ILE A 35 -1.41 -9.86 -12.56
CA ILE A 35 -0.07 -10.47 -12.52
C ILE A 35 0.32 -10.83 -11.09
N LEU A 36 0.06 -9.93 -10.13
CA LEU A 36 0.30 -10.17 -8.71
C LEU A 36 -0.61 -11.26 -8.14
N GLY A 37 -1.81 -11.39 -8.71
CA GLY A 37 -2.83 -12.35 -8.35
C GLY A 37 -3.83 -11.75 -7.36
N TRP A 38 -5.10 -11.73 -7.76
CA TRP A 38 -6.23 -11.25 -6.95
C TRP A 38 -6.37 -11.94 -5.59
N ASN A 39 -5.81 -13.15 -5.43
CA ASN A 39 -5.78 -13.85 -4.15
C ASN A 39 -5.03 -13.06 -3.05
N LYS A 40 -4.05 -12.23 -3.43
CA LYS A 40 -3.24 -11.41 -2.53
C LYS A 40 -3.84 -10.04 -2.29
N VAL A 41 -4.92 -9.67 -2.98
CA VAL A 41 -5.60 -8.39 -2.79
C VAL A 41 -6.60 -8.55 -1.66
N ALA A 42 -6.44 -7.76 -0.60
CA ALA A 42 -7.32 -7.78 0.57
C ALA A 42 -8.47 -6.77 0.44
N TYR A 43 -8.19 -5.59 -0.11
CA TYR A 43 -9.17 -4.54 -0.31
C TYR A 43 -8.77 -3.63 -1.46
N VAL A 44 -9.76 -3.11 -2.18
CA VAL A 44 -9.56 -2.11 -3.22
C VAL A 44 -10.61 -1.03 -3.02
N ASP A 45 -10.15 0.22 -2.96
CA ASP A 45 -11.05 1.36 -2.89
C ASP A 45 -11.78 1.59 -4.22
N THR A 46 -13.01 2.10 -4.15
CA THR A 46 -13.85 2.41 -5.32
C THR A 46 -13.18 3.36 -6.33
N GLY A 47 -12.29 4.25 -5.87
CA GLY A 47 -11.52 5.14 -6.74
C GLY A 47 -10.21 4.55 -7.26
N LEU A 48 -9.88 3.29 -6.92
CA LEU A 48 -8.57 2.65 -7.18
C LEU A 48 -7.40 3.56 -6.75
N ALA A 49 -7.62 4.38 -5.73
CA ALA A 49 -6.62 5.26 -5.13
C ALA A 49 -5.95 4.63 -3.91
N THR A 50 -6.62 3.66 -3.28
CA THR A 50 -6.06 2.91 -2.15
C THR A 50 -6.31 1.43 -2.37
N ILE A 51 -5.24 0.64 -2.31
CA ILE A 51 -5.26 -0.80 -2.47
C ILE A 51 -4.60 -1.39 -1.23
N LYS A 52 -5.21 -2.41 -0.63
CA LYS A 52 -4.58 -3.20 0.42
C LYS A 52 -4.25 -4.57 -0.13
N LEU A 53 -2.98 -4.95 -0.03
CA LEU A 53 -2.53 -6.29 -0.33
C LEU A 53 -2.26 -7.02 0.99
N LYS A 54 -2.53 -8.32 0.99
CA LYS A 54 -2.13 -9.23 2.05
C LYS A 54 -0.97 -10.08 1.55
N ALA A 55 0.01 -10.26 2.41
CA ALA A 55 1.07 -11.25 2.27
C ALA A 55 1.01 -12.20 3.45
N GLU A 56 1.42 -13.43 3.23
CA GLU A 56 1.62 -14.40 4.29
C GLU A 56 3.12 -14.67 4.40
N ASP A 57 3.65 -14.56 5.62
CA ASP A 57 5.03 -14.89 5.94
C ASP A 57 5.22 -16.42 6.04
N SER A 58 6.47 -16.89 6.04
CA SER A 58 6.80 -18.31 6.18
C SER A 58 6.34 -18.96 7.49
N CYS A 59 6.02 -18.17 8.52
CA CYS A 59 5.38 -18.62 9.76
C CYS A 59 3.83 -18.63 9.71
N GLY A 60 3.20 -18.39 8.56
CA GLY A 60 1.74 -18.36 8.42
C GLY A 60 1.07 -17.08 8.93
N ARG A 61 1.87 -16.04 9.25
CA ARG A 61 1.38 -14.74 9.74
C ARG A 61 0.93 -13.88 8.57
N GLN A 62 -0.26 -13.30 8.68
CA GLN A 62 -0.81 -12.41 7.67
C GLN A 62 -0.36 -10.97 7.92
N HIS A 63 0.30 -10.39 6.93
CA HIS A 63 0.74 -9.00 6.93
C HIS A 63 -0.01 -8.23 5.84
N LEU A 64 -0.43 -7.00 6.16
CA LEU A 64 -1.12 -6.15 5.21
C LEU A 64 -0.22 -4.97 4.83
N ILE A 65 -0.23 -4.63 3.55
CA ILE A 65 0.37 -3.42 3.01
C ILE A 65 -0.73 -2.59 2.35
N THR A 66 -0.85 -1.33 2.77
CA THR A 66 -1.78 -0.37 2.17
C THR A 66 -1.01 0.54 1.23
N LEU A 67 -1.35 0.46 -0.05
CA LEU A 67 -0.76 1.26 -1.13
C LEU A 67 -1.73 2.38 -1.47
N LYS A 68 -1.31 3.61 -1.24
CA LYS A 68 -2.02 4.82 -1.64
C LYS A 68 -1.42 5.36 -2.93
N LEU A 69 -2.13 5.12 -4.03
CA LEU A 69 -1.74 5.55 -5.35
C LEU A 69 -2.09 7.03 -5.56
N ASN A 70 -1.08 7.83 -5.88
CA ASN A 70 -1.24 9.23 -6.26
C ASN A 70 -1.66 9.36 -7.74
N ALA A 71 -2.08 10.55 -8.14
CA ALA A 71 -2.48 10.84 -9.52
C ALA A 71 -1.30 10.88 -10.52
N LYS A 72 -0.06 10.76 -10.03
CA LYS A 72 1.18 10.83 -10.84
C LYS A 72 1.84 9.46 -11.04
N TYR A 73 1.22 8.38 -10.56
CA TYR A 73 1.72 7.03 -10.80
C TYR A 73 1.65 6.70 -12.31
N PRO A 74 2.69 6.08 -12.88
CA PRO A 74 3.86 5.44 -12.24
C PRO A 74 5.11 6.34 -12.08
N THR A 75 5.05 7.62 -12.47
CA THR A 75 6.22 8.53 -12.39
C THR A 75 6.65 8.84 -10.96
N GLU A 76 5.70 8.91 -10.04
CA GLU A 76 5.95 9.13 -8.60
C GLU A 76 5.58 7.86 -7.81
N PRO A 77 6.35 7.48 -6.78
CA PRO A 77 6.04 6.32 -5.96
C PRO A 77 4.67 6.45 -5.29
N PRO A 78 3.90 5.35 -5.17
CA PRO A 78 2.75 5.32 -4.28
C PRO A 78 3.20 5.36 -2.82
N ASP A 79 2.36 5.94 -1.97
CA ASP A 79 2.59 5.98 -0.54
C ASP A 79 2.28 4.59 0.06
N CYS A 80 3.33 3.93 0.55
CA CYS A 80 3.26 2.55 1.04
C CYS A 80 3.22 2.56 2.56
N LEU A 81 2.07 2.16 3.10
CA LEU A 81 1.83 2.05 4.53
C LEU A 81 1.90 0.60 4.92
N VAL A 82 2.87 0.27 5.76
CA VAL A 82 3.08 -1.07 6.31
C VAL A 82 3.11 -0.99 7.82
N ASP A 83 2.60 -2.03 8.47
CA ASP A 83 2.63 -2.17 9.93
C ASP A 83 3.97 -2.74 10.40
N PHE A 84 5.08 -2.09 10.03
CA PHE A 84 6.43 -2.51 10.44
C PHE A 84 6.95 -1.68 11.61
N PRO A 85 7.75 -2.29 12.51
CA PRO A 85 8.43 -1.57 13.58
C PRO A 85 9.52 -0.61 13.06
N VAL A 86 9.88 -0.74 11.79
CA VAL A 86 10.89 0.06 11.10
C VAL A 86 10.28 0.82 9.93
N GLN A 87 10.90 1.94 9.55
CA GLN A 87 10.49 2.67 8.34
C GLN A 87 10.74 1.80 7.11
N PHE A 88 9.68 1.53 6.36
CA PHE A 88 9.75 0.82 5.08
C PHE A 88 9.83 1.83 3.94
N ALA A 89 11.02 2.01 3.40
CA ALA A 89 11.23 2.81 2.21
C ALA A 89 11.28 1.89 0.99
N VAL A 90 10.24 1.91 0.17
CA VAL A 90 10.23 1.17 -1.09
C VAL A 90 11.16 1.83 -2.10
N SER A 91 12.02 1.04 -2.74
CA SER A 91 12.80 1.48 -3.89
C SER A 91 11.89 1.50 -5.11
N TRP A 92 11.53 2.71 -5.55
CA TRP A 92 10.66 2.93 -6.70
C TRP A 92 11.44 3.44 -7.90
N MET A 93 11.21 2.80 -9.05
CA MET A 93 11.66 3.31 -10.34
C MET A 93 10.43 3.41 -11.27
N PRO A 94 10.44 4.30 -12.29
CA PRO A 94 9.29 4.49 -13.17
C PRO A 94 8.85 3.23 -13.95
N GLN A 95 9.74 2.24 -14.09
CA GLN A 95 9.48 0.94 -14.69
C GLN A 95 8.96 -0.11 -13.69
N ASN A 96 8.95 0.21 -12.40
CA ASN A 96 8.48 -0.71 -11.36
C ASN A 96 6.95 -0.76 -11.36
N SER A 97 6.44 -1.89 -10.91
CA SER A 97 5.02 -2.21 -10.84
C SER A 97 4.65 -2.59 -9.41
N LEU A 98 3.36 -2.83 -9.15
CA LEU A 98 2.90 -3.30 -7.83
C LEU A 98 3.62 -4.56 -7.36
N ILE A 99 4.06 -5.44 -8.26
CA ILE A 99 4.75 -6.66 -7.89
C ILE A 99 6.15 -6.39 -7.34
N ASP A 100 6.86 -5.36 -7.82
CA ASP A 100 8.16 -4.99 -7.29
C ASP A 100 8.05 -4.49 -5.85
N ILE A 101 7.00 -3.71 -5.53
CA ILE A 101 6.70 -3.29 -4.16
C ILE A 101 6.39 -4.50 -3.30
N TYR A 102 5.55 -5.41 -3.79
CA TYR A 102 5.16 -6.61 -3.06
C TYR A 102 6.35 -7.54 -2.79
N ASN A 103 7.28 -7.69 -3.73
CA ASN A 103 8.51 -8.46 -3.54
C ASN A 103 9.43 -7.80 -2.50
N GLN A 104 9.59 -6.47 -2.53
CA GLN A 104 10.33 -5.75 -1.49
C GLN A 104 9.67 -5.89 -0.11
N PHE A 105 8.34 -5.86 -0.07
CA PHE A 105 7.57 -6.08 1.16
C PHE A 105 7.81 -7.50 1.72
N LEU A 106 7.77 -8.53 0.86
CA LEU A 106 8.11 -9.91 1.26
C LEU A 106 9.55 -10.03 1.78
N ALA A 107 10.52 -9.40 1.11
CA ALA A 107 11.91 -9.42 1.54
C ALA A 107 12.09 -8.74 2.93
N ALA A 108 11.38 -7.63 3.16
CA ALA A 108 11.38 -6.96 4.45
C ALA A 108 10.70 -7.80 5.54
N LEU A 109 9.61 -8.52 5.21
CA LEU A 109 8.96 -9.47 6.12
C LEU A 109 9.91 -10.58 6.56
N GLU A 110 10.60 -11.21 5.62
CA GLU A 110 11.58 -12.27 5.92
C GLU A 110 12.74 -11.73 6.78
N SER A 111 13.19 -10.49 6.54
CA SER A 111 14.19 -9.85 7.38
C SER A 111 13.69 -9.53 8.79
N LEU A 112 12.39 -9.30 8.96
CA LEU A 112 11.76 -9.01 10.26
C LEU A 112 11.24 -10.29 10.94
N LYS A 113 11.44 -11.46 10.34
CA LYS A 113 10.91 -12.73 10.83
C LYS A 113 11.31 -13.02 12.28
N GLU A 114 12.58 -12.82 12.63
CA GLU A 114 13.10 -13.02 14.00
C GLU A 114 12.44 -12.08 15.00
N PHE A 115 12.17 -10.83 14.61
CA PHE A 115 11.47 -9.87 15.45
C PHE A 115 10.03 -10.30 15.71
N TRP A 116 9.32 -10.71 14.66
CA TRP A 116 7.96 -11.20 14.79
C TRP A 116 7.88 -12.50 15.60
N ASP A 117 8.87 -13.39 15.47
CA ASP A 117 8.95 -14.64 16.24
C ASP A 117 9.16 -14.37 17.73
N ALA A 118 10.03 -13.41 18.07
CA ALA A 118 10.21 -12.97 19.45
C ALA A 118 8.93 -12.36 20.05
N MET A 119 8.17 -11.58 19.26
CA MET A 119 6.89 -11.01 19.69
C MET A 119 5.83 -12.09 19.92
N ASP A 120 5.74 -13.09 19.02
CA ASP A 120 4.80 -14.21 19.14
C ASP A 120 5.08 -15.05 20.40
N GLU A 121 6.36 -15.28 20.71
CA GLU A 121 6.76 -15.98 21.94
C GLU A 121 6.34 -15.23 23.20
N ILE A 122 6.46 -13.89 23.21
CA ILE A 122 6.05 -13.06 24.34
C ILE A 122 4.53 -13.08 24.50
N ASP A 123 3.78 -12.91 23.41
CA ASP A 123 2.32 -12.87 23.44
C ASP A 123 1.73 -14.23 23.86
N GLY A 124 2.32 -15.33 23.40
CA GLY A 124 1.91 -16.70 23.76
C GLY A 124 2.23 -17.14 25.19
N LYS A 125 3.06 -16.39 25.92
CA LYS A 125 3.48 -16.70 27.30
C LYS A 125 2.74 -15.89 28.38
N THR A 126 1.68 -15.17 28.03
CA THR A 126 0.88 -14.37 29.00
C THR A 126 -0.50 -14.96 29.25
#